data_AF-A0A968PZG9-F1
#
_entry.id   AF-A0A968PZG9-F1
#
_cell.length_a   1.000
_cell.length_b   1.000
_cell.length_c   1.000
_cell.angle_alpha   90.00
_cell.angle_beta   90.00
_cell.angle_gamma   90.00
#
_symmetry.space_group_name_H-M   'P 1'
#
loop_
_entity.id
_entity.type
_entity.pdbx_description
1 polymer ?
#
loop_
_entity_poly.entity_id
_entity_poly.type
_entity_poly.pdbx_seq_one_letter_code
_entity_poly.pdbx_strand_id
1 'polypeptide(L)'
;MAAFTLEALVNPASLTYPLWQEAPFQAIYPAVVTATLGEYDQLLAQLAPGNLGFSSVYEARLLLAWWTGQPLGPVENAYLRPVVQAVLVADTNPAAALAQVESALAAGQDTPELRLLAAWLDPERHWATYANPELPDSDLNTLIMKESLSQQSLRAWLTTVVASPPVSYRGAIAFAYRNYQAKEITLMLQPQDLQIYTLIPKLNLFPQWPREFPQLDHRIEALRTQALGLPHPTQHRFRLSSLSVQE
;
A
#
# COMPACT_ATOMS: atom_id res chain seq x y z
N MET A 1 -11.52 10.60 -10.80
CA MET A 1 -11.89 9.63 -9.74
C MET A 1 -11.58 8.20 -10.16
N ALA A 2 -12.25 7.63 -11.18
CA ALA A 2 -12.06 6.24 -11.60
C ALA A 2 -10.60 5.84 -11.91
N ALA A 3 -9.83 6.72 -12.53
CA ALA A 3 -8.40 6.50 -12.77
C ALA A 3 -7.57 6.35 -11.47
N PHE A 4 -7.87 7.15 -10.44
CA PHE A 4 -7.21 7.02 -9.14
C PHE A 4 -7.65 5.78 -8.38
N THR A 5 -8.93 5.39 -8.51
CA THR A 5 -9.43 4.13 -7.95
C THR A 5 -8.71 2.94 -8.58
N LEU A 6 -8.51 2.95 -9.90
CA LEU A 6 -7.74 1.95 -10.62
C LEU A 6 -6.27 1.91 -10.18
N GLU A 7 -5.62 3.08 -10.06
CA GLU A 7 -4.25 3.16 -9.55
C GLU A 7 -4.15 2.59 -8.14
N ALA A 8 -5.11 2.87 -7.26
CA ALA A 8 -5.13 2.35 -5.91
C ALA A 8 -5.34 0.83 -5.84
N LEU A 9 -6.04 0.22 -6.81
CA LEU A 9 -6.14 -1.24 -6.90
C LEU A 9 -4.80 -1.88 -7.32
N VAL A 10 -4.08 -1.24 -8.24
CA VAL A 10 -2.76 -1.70 -8.72
C VAL A 10 -1.67 -1.46 -7.68
N ASN A 11 -1.69 -0.29 -7.06
CA ASN A 11 -0.72 0.19 -6.08
C ASN A 11 -1.47 0.78 -4.87
N PRO A 12 -1.81 -0.04 -3.87
CA PRO A 12 -2.56 0.41 -2.69
C PRO A 12 -1.86 1.53 -1.92
N ALA A 13 -0.52 1.52 -1.90
CA ALA A 13 0.27 2.54 -1.23
C ALA A 13 0.02 3.96 -1.77
N SER A 14 -0.43 4.10 -3.01
CA SER A 14 -0.73 5.40 -3.63
C SER A 14 -1.76 6.22 -2.84
N LEU A 15 -2.70 5.58 -2.13
CA LEU A 15 -3.67 6.27 -1.27
C LEU A 15 -3.07 6.82 0.03
N THR A 16 -1.82 6.48 0.33
CA THR A 16 -1.08 7.04 1.46
C THR A 16 -0.26 8.26 1.09
N TYR A 17 -0.14 8.64 -0.18
CA TYR A 17 0.80 9.68 -0.58
C TYR A 17 0.43 11.08 -0.04
N PRO A 18 1.43 11.93 0.29
CA PRO A 18 1.20 13.30 0.76
C PRO A 18 0.33 14.13 -0.17
N LEU A 19 0.37 13.88 -1.48
CA LEU A 19 -0.41 14.61 -2.50
C LEU A 19 -1.91 14.68 -2.18
N TRP A 20 -2.46 13.69 -1.46
CA TRP A 20 -3.87 13.67 -1.08
C TRP A 20 -4.26 14.75 -0.06
N GLN A 21 -3.27 15.34 0.62
CA GLN A 21 -3.46 16.47 1.51
C GLN A 21 -3.46 17.82 0.76
N GLU A 22 -3.10 17.82 -0.52
CA GLU A 22 -2.96 19.02 -1.34
C GLU A 22 -4.16 19.22 -2.28
N ALA A 23 -4.46 20.48 -2.61
CA ALA A 23 -5.42 20.79 -3.65
C ALA A 23 -4.82 20.48 -5.05
N PRO A 24 -5.60 19.97 -6.02
CA PRO A 24 -7.04 19.70 -5.95
C PRO A 24 -7.40 18.29 -5.42
N PHE A 25 -6.41 17.46 -5.12
CA PHE A 25 -6.60 16.05 -4.78
C PHE A 25 -7.39 15.83 -3.49
N GLN A 26 -7.19 16.69 -2.49
CA GLN A 26 -7.92 16.65 -1.23
C GLN A 26 -9.45 16.64 -1.42
N ALA A 27 -9.96 17.38 -2.40
CA ALA A 27 -11.40 17.48 -2.67
C ALA A 27 -12.01 16.17 -3.19
N ILE A 28 -11.23 15.38 -3.92
CA ILE A 28 -11.69 14.10 -4.50
C ILE A 28 -11.28 12.89 -3.66
N TYR A 29 -10.39 13.06 -2.68
CA TYR A 29 -9.82 11.96 -1.90
C TYR A 29 -10.87 11.08 -1.21
N PRO A 30 -11.89 11.62 -0.50
CA PRO A 30 -12.90 10.78 0.16
C PRO A 30 -13.65 9.89 -0.83
N ALA A 31 -14.01 10.43 -2.00
CA ALA A 31 -14.71 9.68 -3.04
C ALA A 31 -13.83 8.56 -3.65
N VAL A 32 -12.53 8.84 -3.85
CA VAL A 32 -11.58 7.82 -4.30
C VAL A 32 -11.43 6.71 -3.26
N VAL A 33 -11.27 7.06 -1.97
CA VAL A 33 -11.16 6.08 -0.87
C VAL A 33 -12.38 5.17 -0.81
N THR A 34 -13.59 5.74 -0.80
CA THR A 34 -14.83 4.95 -0.76
C THR A 34 -14.94 4.03 -1.97
N ALA A 35 -14.63 4.52 -3.17
CA ALA A 35 -14.65 3.70 -4.38
C ALA A 35 -13.64 2.55 -4.28
N THR A 36 -12.39 2.83 -3.88
CA THR A 36 -11.34 1.81 -3.76
C THR A 36 -11.69 0.75 -2.73
N LEU A 37 -12.19 1.12 -1.55
CA LEU A 37 -12.61 0.14 -0.54
C LEU A 37 -13.77 -0.73 -1.05
N GLY A 38 -14.74 -0.14 -1.75
CA GLY A 38 -15.82 -0.89 -2.38
C GLY A 38 -15.36 -1.87 -3.46
N GLU A 39 -14.29 -1.55 -4.19
CA GLU A 39 -13.67 -2.46 -5.15
C GLU A 39 -12.95 -3.63 -4.46
N TYR A 40 -12.26 -3.37 -3.35
CA TYR A 40 -11.66 -4.42 -2.53
C TYR A 40 -12.71 -5.34 -1.91
N ASP A 41 -13.82 -4.79 -1.40
CA ASP A 41 -14.92 -5.57 -0.85
C ASP A 41 -15.54 -6.48 -1.92
N GLN A 42 -15.67 -6.00 -3.16
CA GLN A 42 -16.13 -6.80 -4.30
C GLN A 42 -15.14 -7.91 -4.69
N LEU A 43 -13.83 -7.62 -4.65
CA LEU A 43 -12.80 -8.62 -4.92
C LEU A 43 -12.78 -9.72 -3.84
N LEU A 44 -12.89 -9.34 -2.57
CA LEU A 44 -12.98 -10.28 -1.44
C LEU A 44 -14.23 -11.15 -1.54
N ALA A 45 -15.37 -10.61 -1.98
CA ALA A 45 -16.59 -11.40 -2.18
C ALA A 45 -16.44 -12.48 -3.27
N GLN A 46 -15.45 -12.37 -4.15
CA GLN A 46 -15.15 -13.33 -5.22
C GLN A 46 -14.04 -14.32 -4.85
N LEU A 47 -13.29 -14.05 -3.78
CA LEU A 47 -12.17 -14.86 -3.33
C LEU A 47 -12.57 -15.71 -2.12
N ALA A 48 -12.30 -17.02 -2.18
CA ALA A 48 -12.40 -17.86 -1.00
C ALA A 48 -11.20 -17.61 -0.07
N PRO A 49 -11.35 -17.74 1.27
CA PRO A 49 -10.25 -17.52 2.22
C PRO A 49 -9.00 -18.38 2.02
N GLY A 50 -9.13 -19.52 1.33
CA GLY A 50 -8.00 -20.39 0.97
C GLY A 50 -7.34 -20.07 -0.38
N ASN A 51 -7.85 -19.10 -1.14
CA ASN A 51 -7.28 -18.75 -2.45
C ASN A 51 -6.00 -17.94 -2.28
N LEU A 52 -5.05 -18.15 -3.20
CA LEU A 52 -3.88 -17.29 -3.32
C LEU A 52 -4.32 -15.84 -3.51
N GLY A 53 -3.72 -14.94 -2.73
CA GLY A 53 -4.00 -13.50 -2.77
C GLY A 53 -5.14 -13.04 -1.84
N PHE A 54 -5.96 -13.93 -1.26
CA PHE A 54 -7.03 -13.52 -0.34
C PHE A 54 -6.48 -12.69 0.83
N SER A 55 -5.49 -13.24 1.56
CA SER A 55 -4.88 -12.54 2.70
C SER A 55 -4.28 -11.19 2.32
N SER A 56 -3.64 -11.09 1.14
CA SER A 56 -3.05 -9.84 0.68
C SER A 56 -4.10 -8.78 0.36
N VAL A 57 -5.20 -9.17 -0.28
CA VAL A 57 -6.35 -8.28 -0.56
C VAL A 57 -7.02 -7.85 0.75
N TYR A 58 -7.19 -8.79 1.67
CA TYR A 58 -7.81 -8.55 2.96
C TYR A 58 -6.98 -7.58 3.82
N GLU A 59 -5.67 -7.77 3.89
CA GLU A 59 -4.73 -6.85 4.53
C GLU A 59 -4.76 -5.46 3.89
N ALA A 60 -4.66 -5.38 2.56
CA ALA A 60 -4.66 -4.10 1.86
C ALA A 60 -5.94 -3.31 2.14
N ARG A 61 -7.09 -3.97 2.10
CA ARG A 61 -8.39 -3.36 2.45
C ARG A 61 -8.37 -2.84 3.89
N LEU A 62 -7.95 -3.65 4.86
CA LEU A 62 -7.95 -3.25 6.28
C LEU A 62 -6.96 -2.11 6.56
N LEU A 63 -5.77 -2.16 5.97
CA LEU A 63 -4.77 -1.11 6.11
C LEU A 63 -5.23 0.21 5.48
N LEU A 64 -5.88 0.17 4.32
CA LEU A 64 -6.46 1.36 3.70
C LEU A 64 -7.59 1.93 4.55
N ALA A 65 -8.48 1.07 5.05
CA ALA A 65 -9.56 1.49 5.93
C ALA A 65 -9.01 2.10 7.22
N TRP A 66 -8.00 1.47 7.84
CA TRP A 66 -7.31 2.00 8.99
C TRP A 66 -6.71 3.37 8.66
N TRP A 67 -5.85 3.46 7.65
CA TRP A 67 -5.16 4.69 7.24
C TRP A 67 -6.12 5.86 7.06
N THR A 68 -7.21 5.62 6.33
CA THR A 68 -8.21 6.63 5.97
C THR A 68 -9.27 6.86 7.05
N GLY A 69 -9.15 6.21 8.21
CA GLY A 69 -10.08 6.37 9.33
C GLY A 69 -11.47 5.78 9.09
N GLN A 70 -11.60 4.86 8.14
CA GLN A 70 -12.84 4.14 7.86
C GLN A 70 -13.03 3.00 8.87
N PRO A 71 -14.28 2.57 9.13
CA PRO A 71 -14.55 1.47 10.04
C PRO A 71 -13.95 0.16 9.53
N LEU A 72 -13.18 -0.52 10.39
CA LEU A 72 -12.53 -1.78 10.04
C LEU A 72 -13.51 -2.96 9.97
N GLY A 73 -14.57 -2.95 10.78
CA GLY A 73 -15.42 -4.13 10.97
C GLY A 73 -14.74 -5.18 11.86
N PRO A 74 -15.27 -6.41 11.94
CA PRO A 74 -14.63 -7.50 12.65
C PRO A 74 -13.32 -7.90 11.96
N VAL A 75 -12.23 -7.98 12.72
CA VAL A 75 -10.89 -8.30 12.18
C VAL A 75 -10.53 -9.75 12.49
N GLU A 76 -10.42 -10.56 11.44
CA GLU A 76 -9.92 -11.94 11.51
C GLU A 76 -8.38 -12.00 11.43
N ASN A 77 -7.72 -12.12 12.59
CA ASN A 77 -6.26 -12.13 12.69
C ASN A 77 -5.58 -13.30 11.95
N ALA A 78 -6.30 -14.40 11.70
CA ALA A 78 -5.77 -15.58 11.03
C ALA A 78 -5.26 -15.29 9.60
N TYR A 79 -5.76 -14.23 8.97
CA TYR A 79 -5.39 -13.84 7.60
C TYR A 79 -4.35 -12.72 7.54
N LEU A 80 -3.86 -12.26 8.69
CA LEU A 80 -3.00 -11.09 8.79
C LEU A 80 -1.57 -11.48 9.18
N ARG A 81 -0.59 -10.87 8.51
CA ARG A 81 0.81 -10.82 8.94
C ARG A 81 0.88 -10.14 10.32
N PRO A 82 1.80 -10.56 11.21
CA PRO A 82 1.91 -9.98 12.54
C PRO A 82 2.16 -8.46 12.53
N VAL A 83 2.92 -7.96 11.55
CA VAL A 83 3.13 -6.51 11.39
C VAL A 83 1.81 -5.77 11.18
N VAL A 84 0.90 -6.32 10.38
CA VAL A 84 -0.41 -5.71 10.12
C VAL A 84 -1.31 -5.78 11.36
N GLN A 85 -1.32 -6.92 12.05
CA GLN A 85 -2.08 -7.07 13.31
C GLN A 85 -1.69 -5.98 14.32
N ALA A 86 -0.37 -5.80 14.53
CA ALA A 86 0.15 -4.80 15.45
C ALA A 86 -0.16 -3.37 14.99
N VAL A 87 -0.02 -3.07 13.69
CA VAL A 87 -0.34 -1.74 13.12
C VAL A 87 -1.80 -1.37 13.37
N LEU A 88 -2.74 -2.29 13.16
CA LEU A 88 -4.17 -2.01 13.30
C LEU A 88 -4.59 -1.65 14.74
N VAL A 89 -3.84 -2.11 15.75
CA VAL A 89 -4.14 -1.85 17.16
C VAL A 89 -3.23 -0.80 17.80
N ALA A 90 -2.07 -0.49 17.20
CA ALA A 90 -1.05 0.41 17.73
C ALA A 90 -1.58 1.77 18.20
N ASP A 91 -2.43 2.42 17.40
CA ASP A 91 -3.00 3.73 17.75
C ASP A 91 -3.96 3.68 18.95
N THR A 92 -4.58 2.53 19.21
CA THR A 92 -5.61 2.38 20.26
C THR A 92 -5.08 1.70 21.53
N ASN A 93 -4.14 0.78 21.38
CA ASN A 93 -3.54 0.00 22.45
C ASN A 93 -2.09 -0.36 22.10
N PRO A 94 -1.14 0.58 22.29
CA PRO A 94 0.26 0.36 21.94
C PRO A 94 0.90 -0.77 22.76
N ALA A 95 0.48 -0.98 24.01
CA ALA A 95 0.95 -2.09 24.82
C ALA A 95 0.54 -3.46 24.25
N ALA A 96 -0.69 -3.58 23.75
CA ALA A 96 -1.13 -4.79 23.06
C ALA A 96 -0.41 -5.00 21.72
N ALA A 97 -0.17 -3.92 20.96
CA ALA A 97 0.62 -3.99 19.73
C ALA A 97 2.04 -4.51 20.03
N LEU A 98 2.70 -3.97 21.07
CA LEU A 98 4.04 -4.39 21.47
C LEU A 98 4.06 -5.86 21.88
N ALA A 99 3.10 -6.31 22.69
CA ALA A 99 3.01 -7.71 23.08
C ALA A 99 2.84 -8.65 21.86
N GLN A 100 2.06 -8.25 20.85
CA GLN A 100 1.91 -9.02 19.60
C GLN A 100 3.23 -9.09 18.83
N VAL A 101 3.92 -7.96 18.69
CA VAL A 101 5.22 -7.89 18.00
C VAL A 101 6.26 -8.74 18.72
N GLU A 102 6.40 -8.59 20.03
CA GLU A 102 7.35 -9.38 20.84
C GLU A 102 7.03 -10.87 20.79
N SER A 103 5.75 -11.26 20.83
CA SER A 103 5.35 -12.66 20.66
C SER A 103 5.71 -13.21 19.28
N ALA A 104 5.55 -12.42 18.21
CA ALA A 104 5.92 -12.84 16.86
C ALA A 104 7.44 -12.98 16.69
N LEU A 105 8.21 -12.04 17.24
CA LEU A 105 9.67 -12.09 17.26
C LEU A 105 10.18 -13.31 18.04
N ALA A 106 9.60 -13.59 19.21
CA ALA A 106 9.94 -14.76 20.03
C ALA A 106 9.56 -16.09 19.35
N ALA A 107 8.52 -16.10 18.51
CA ALA A 107 8.11 -17.25 17.72
C ALA A 107 8.99 -17.49 16.46
N GLY A 108 10.06 -16.71 16.28
CA GLY A 108 11.01 -16.85 15.18
C GLY A 108 10.64 -16.10 13.90
N GLN A 109 9.62 -15.24 13.93
CA GLN A 109 9.22 -14.39 12.79
C GLN A 109 10.02 -13.08 12.79
N ASP A 110 11.34 -13.21 12.79
CA ASP A 110 12.26 -12.08 12.97
C ASP A 110 12.50 -11.32 11.65
N THR A 111 11.62 -10.35 11.38
CA THR A 111 11.60 -9.55 10.14
C THR A 111 12.00 -8.10 10.42
N PRO A 112 12.64 -7.40 9.46
CA PRO A 112 13.04 -6.00 9.65
C PRO A 112 11.84 -5.08 9.93
N GLU A 113 10.66 -5.40 9.38
CA GLU A 113 9.42 -4.66 9.62
C GLU A 113 8.96 -4.77 11.08
N LEU A 114 9.02 -5.97 11.67
CA LEU A 114 8.66 -6.18 13.07
C LEU A 114 9.68 -5.54 14.02
N ARG A 115 10.98 -5.59 13.70
CA ARG A 115 12.00 -4.88 14.48
C ARG A 115 11.82 -3.37 14.43
N LEU A 116 11.51 -2.81 13.26
CA LEU A 116 11.22 -1.37 13.13
C LEU A 116 9.99 -0.98 13.94
N LEU A 117 8.91 -1.77 13.87
CA LEU A 117 7.69 -1.49 14.63
C LEU A 117 7.91 -1.63 16.14
N ALA A 118 8.69 -2.64 16.58
CA ALA A 118 9.10 -2.78 17.99
C ALA A 118 9.92 -1.57 18.46
N ALA A 119 10.86 -1.10 17.63
CA ALA A 119 11.70 0.07 17.91
C ALA A 119 10.91 1.39 17.95
N TRP A 120 9.73 1.46 17.32
CA TRP A 120 8.81 2.59 17.49
C TRP A 120 7.97 2.45 18.77
N LEU A 121 7.45 1.25 19.06
CA LEU A 121 6.60 0.98 20.23
C LEU A 121 7.34 1.08 21.57
N ASP A 122 8.60 0.62 21.61
CA ASP A 122 9.48 0.73 22.77
C ASP A 122 10.93 1.00 22.29
N PRO A 123 11.23 2.29 22.01
CA PRO A 123 12.54 2.70 21.50
C PRO A 123 13.70 2.39 22.45
N GLU A 124 13.49 2.49 23.76
CA GLU A 124 14.54 2.26 24.75
C GLU A 124 15.07 0.84 24.70
N ARG A 125 14.18 -0.14 24.49
CA ARG A 125 14.53 -1.55 24.48
C ARG A 125 14.96 -2.07 23.10
N HIS A 126 14.29 -1.61 22.03
CA HIS A 126 14.39 -2.27 20.72
C HIS A 126 15.21 -1.48 19.69
N TRP A 127 15.52 -0.20 19.94
CA TRP A 127 16.25 0.62 18.96
C TRP A 127 17.64 0.08 18.63
N ALA A 128 18.40 -0.37 19.65
CA ALA A 128 19.73 -0.93 19.44
C ALA A 128 19.72 -2.21 18.57
N THR A 129 18.65 -2.99 18.63
CA THR A 129 18.46 -4.20 17.82
C THR A 129 18.06 -3.88 16.38
N TYR A 130 17.35 -2.77 16.18
CA TYR A 130 16.98 -2.27 14.85
C TYR A 130 18.15 -1.56 14.14
N ALA A 131 18.83 -0.66 14.85
CA ALA A 131 19.96 0.13 14.34
C ALA A 131 21.22 -0.74 14.26
N ASN A 132 21.26 -1.67 13.29
CA ASN A 132 22.48 -2.39 12.98
C ASN A 132 23.52 -1.39 12.39
N PRO A 133 24.70 -1.19 13.02
CA PRO A 133 25.70 -0.20 12.59
C PRO A 133 26.33 -0.49 11.22
N GLU A 134 26.08 -1.63 10.60
CA GLU A 134 26.63 -2.01 9.29
C GLU A 134 25.77 -1.55 8.08
N LEU A 135 24.65 -0.85 8.31
CA LEU A 135 23.76 -0.40 7.23
C LEU A 135 24.04 1.06 6.79
N PRO A 136 24.00 1.37 5.47
CA PRO A 136 24.41 2.65 4.89
C PRO A 136 23.47 3.86 5.14
N ASP A 137 22.39 3.70 5.92
CA ASP A 137 21.34 4.70 6.14
C ASP A 137 21.40 5.38 7.52
N SER A 138 22.61 5.67 8.04
CA SER A 138 22.77 6.19 9.42
C SER A 138 21.97 7.47 9.71
N ASP A 139 21.90 8.38 8.75
CA ASP A 139 21.24 9.69 8.92
C ASP A 139 19.71 9.55 8.90
N LEU A 140 19.18 8.71 8.01
CA LEU A 140 17.76 8.40 7.93
C LEU A 140 17.30 7.64 9.18
N ASN A 141 18.08 6.67 9.65
CA ASN A 141 17.76 5.95 10.89
C ASN A 141 17.78 6.89 12.10
N THR A 142 18.72 7.82 12.17
CA THR A 142 18.76 8.85 13.22
C THR A 142 17.51 9.75 13.19
N LEU A 143 17.07 10.15 11.99
CA LEU A 143 15.83 10.91 11.82
C LEU A 143 14.61 10.10 12.29
N ILE A 144 14.49 8.84 11.87
CA ILE A 144 13.39 7.95 12.28
C ILE A 144 13.34 7.80 13.80
N MET A 145 14.50 7.65 14.47
CA MET A 145 14.60 7.58 15.93
C MET A 145 14.07 8.85 16.59
N LYS A 146 14.49 10.01 16.09
CA LYS A 146 14.10 11.29 16.66
C LYS A 146 12.59 11.50 16.56
N GLU A 147 12.02 11.13 15.41
CA GLU A 147 10.57 11.22 15.19
C GLU A 147 9.78 10.15 15.95
N SER A 148 10.34 8.97 16.25
CA SER A 148 9.63 7.98 17.07
C SER A 148 9.44 8.44 18.52
N LEU A 149 10.37 9.23 19.05
CA LEU A 149 10.28 9.79 20.40
C LEU A 149 9.28 10.95 20.52
N SER A 150 8.92 11.60 19.41
CA SER A 150 8.07 12.79 19.41
C SER A 150 6.59 12.49 19.15
N GLN A 151 6.27 11.38 18.45
CA GLN A 151 4.93 11.08 17.97
C GLN A 151 4.22 10.02 18.82
N GLN A 152 3.01 10.34 19.28
CA GLN A 152 2.19 9.41 20.07
C GLN A 152 1.40 8.41 19.23
N SER A 153 0.95 8.81 18.03
CA SER A 153 0.19 7.92 17.14
C SER A 153 1.09 7.35 16.05
N LEU A 154 0.83 6.09 15.71
CA LEU A 154 1.53 5.40 14.63
C LEU A 154 1.27 6.14 13.32
N ARG A 155 0.03 6.55 13.04
CA ARG A 155 -0.28 7.32 11.83
C ARG A 155 0.51 8.61 11.72
N ALA A 156 0.62 9.39 12.79
CA ALA A 156 1.43 10.60 12.76
C ALA A 156 2.89 10.27 12.50
N TRP A 157 3.44 9.26 13.20
CA TRP A 157 4.81 8.81 12.97
C TRP A 157 5.06 8.40 11.51
N LEU A 158 4.17 7.60 10.91
CA LEU A 158 4.28 7.17 9.52
C LEU A 158 4.34 8.34 8.53
N THR A 159 3.77 9.49 8.86
CA THR A 159 3.75 10.68 8.00
C THR A 159 4.94 11.63 8.18
N THR A 160 5.83 11.37 9.15
CA THR A 160 6.92 12.31 9.50
C THR A 160 8.05 12.38 8.48
N VAL A 161 8.40 11.24 7.89
CA VAL A 161 9.51 11.14 6.95
C VAL A 161 8.99 11.05 5.54
N VAL A 162 9.17 12.15 4.79
CA VAL A 162 8.80 12.27 3.39
C VAL A 162 10.05 12.25 2.53
N ALA A 163 10.06 11.42 1.49
CA ALA A 163 11.14 11.38 0.53
C ALA A 163 10.59 11.15 -0.88
N SER A 164 11.40 11.45 -1.89
CA SER A 164 11.14 10.95 -3.25
C SER A 164 11.21 9.41 -3.23
N PRO A 165 10.33 8.72 -3.97
CA PRO A 165 10.38 7.28 -4.06
C PRO A 165 11.76 6.86 -4.58
N PRO A 166 12.38 5.80 -4.01
CA PRO A 166 13.60 5.28 -4.58
C PRO A 166 13.32 4.83 -6.02
N VAL A 167 14.24 5.15 -6.95
CA VAL A 167 14.14 4.82 -8.39
C VAL A 167 14.03 3.29 -8.66
N SER A 168 14.07 2.48 -7.61
CA SER A 168 13.91 1.04 -7.64
C SER A 168 12.44 0.60 -7.79
N TYR A 169 11.92 0.62 -9.02
CA TYR A 169 10.89 -0.33 -9.42
C TYR A 169 11.18 -0.90 -10.81
N ARG A 170 11.72 -2.14 -10.84
CA ARG A 170 11.76 -3.01 -12.03
C ARG A 170 10.40 -3.70 -12.19
N GLY A 171 9.38 -2.96 -12.58
CA GLY A 171 8.04 -3.47 -12.90
C GLY A 171 7.84 -3.76 -14.37
N ALA A 172 8.66 -4.62 -14.96
CA ALA A 172 8.58 -4.98 -16.37
C ALA A 172 7.50 -6.04 -16.69
N ILE A 173 6.47 -6.26 -15.84
CA ILE A 173 5.52 -7.37 -16.06
C ILE A 173 4.06 -6.98 -15.82
N ALA A 174 3.61 -5.83 -16.34
CA ALA A 174 2.16 -5.61 -16.40
C ALA A 174 1.61 -4.87 -17.63
N PHE A 175 2.41 -4.23 -18.51
CA PHE A 175 1.87 -3.68 -19.77
C PHE A 175 2.86 -3.73 -20.94
N ALA A 176 2.97 -4.90 -21.58
CA ALA A 176 3.32 -4.99 -22.99
C ALA A 176 2.88 -6.33 -23.58
N TYR A 177 1.61 -6.45 -24.00
CA TYR A 177 1.27 -7.54 -24.92
C TYR A 177 1.97 -7.39 -26.28
N ARG A 178 2.60 -6.25 -26.63
CA ARG A 178 3.30 -6.09 -27.93
C ARG A 178 4.14 -4.81 -28.14
N ASN A 179 5.14 -4.52 -27.30
CA ASN A 179 6.08 -3.45 -27.67
C ASN A 179 7.54 -3.81 -27.37
N TYR A 180 8.21 -4.38 -28.38
CA TYR A 180 9.58 -4.91 -28.32
C TYR A 180 10.67 -3.83 -28.15
N GLN A 181 10.31 -2.55 -28.27
CA GLN A 181 11.25 -1.41 -28.19
C GLN A 181 10.89 -0.34 -27.13
N ALA A 182 9.77 -0.48 -26.40
CA ALA A 182 9.35 0.51 -25.40
C ALA A 182 9.77 0.08 -23.98
N LYS A 183 11.08 0.03 -23.72
CA LYS A 183 11.62 -0.49 -22.46
C LYS A 183 11.54 0.45 -21.24
N GLU A 184 11.01 1.68 -21.34
CA GLU A 184 11.15 2.68 -20.25
C GLU A 184 9.96 3.62 -19.95
N ILE A 185 8.73 3.40 -20.41
CA ILE A 185 7.70 4.47 -20.28
C ILE A 185 7.31 4.79 -18.81
N THR A 186 7.29 3.83 -17.89
CA THR A 186 7.03 4.08 -16.45
C THR A 186 8.25 4.55 -15.65
N LEU A 187 9.44 4.51 -16.26
CA LEU A 187 10.64 5.21 -15.78
C LEU A 187 10.77 6.61 -16.42
N MET A 188 10.04 6.88 -17.51
CA MET A 188 10.04 8.16 -18.24
C MET A 188 9.00 9.18 -17.73
N LEU A 189 8.01 8.77 -16.93
CA LEU A 189 6.90 9.63 -16.47
C LEU A 189 6.55 9.45 -14.99
N GLN A 190 7.55 9.27 -14.10
CA GLN A 190 7.28 9.60 -12.69
C GLN A 190 7.17 11.12 -12.58
N PRO A 191 6.11 11.66 -11.93
CA PRO A 191 6.08 13.07 -11.61
C PRO A 191 7.35 13.38 -10.82
N GLN A 192 8.14 14.36 -11.27
CA GLN A 192 9.45 14.68 -10.67
C GLN A 192 9.31 15.02 -9.18
N ASP A 193 8.14 15.49 -8.77
CA ASP A 193 7.81 15.91 -7.41
C ASP A 193 6.94 14.89 -6.66
N LEU A 194 6.87 13.63 -7.11
CA LEU A 194 6.14 12.61 -6.37
C LEU A 194 6.85 12.36 -5.04
N GLN A 195 6.14 12.62 -3.95
CA GLN A 195 6.60 12.36 -2.59
C GLN A 195 5.89 11.14 -2.03
N ILE A 196 6.59 10.37 -1.20
CA ILE A 196 6.02 9.24 -0.45
C ILE A 196 6.42 9.31 1.02
N TYR A 197 5.59 8.75 1.89
CA TYR A 197 5.95 8.51 3.28
C TYR A 197 6.88 7.31 3.38
N THR A 198 8.15 7.52 3.76
CA THR A 198 9.21 6.50 3.72
C THR A 198 8.97 5.31 4.66
N LEU A 199 8.23 5.51 5.74
CA LEU A 199 7.96 4.47 6.72
C LEU A 199 6.95 3.43 6.22
N ILE A 200 6.05 3.79 5.30
CA ILE A 200 5.07 2.88 4.70
C ILE A 200 5.76 1.72 3.95
N PRO A 201 6.70 1.95 3.02
CA PRO A 201 7.45 0.87 2.38
C PRO A 201 8.47 0.21 3.32
N LYS A 202 9.08 0.92 4.29
CA LYS A 202 9.99 0.30 5.28
C LYS A 202 9.30 -0.72 6.18
N LEU A 203 8.03 -0.52 6.49
CA LEU A 203 7.18 -1.50 7.19
C LEU A 203 6.49 -2.50 6.26
N ASN A 204 6.71 -2.39 4.94
CA ASN A 204 6.11 -3.26 3.94
C ASN A 204 4.58 -3.42 4.12
N LEU A 205 3.89 -2.31 4.42
CA LEU A 205 2.45 -2.32 4.70
C LEU A 205 1.66 -2.75 3.47
N PHE A 206 2.05 -2.27 2.30
CA PHE A 206 1.43 -2.63 1.01
C PHE A 206 2.46 -3.36 0.14
N PRO A 207 2.65 -4.68 0.36
CA PRO A 207 3.56 -5.46 -0.47
C PRO A 207 3.05 -5.51 -1.91
N GLN A 208 3.95 -5.78 -2.84
CA GLN A 208 3.59 -5.95 -4.25
C GLN A 208 2.69 -7.17 -4.43
N TRP A 209 1.72 -7.04 -5.33
CA TRP A 209 0.89 -8.16 -5.75
C TRP A 209 1.76 -9.31 -6.31
N PRO A 210 1.33 -10.57 -6.14
CA PRO A 210 1.98 -11.67 -6.84
C PRO A 210 1.94 -11.42 -8.35
N ARG A 211 2.94 -11.97 -9.06
CA ARG A 211 3.08 -11.77 -10.51
C ARG A 211 1.81 -12.13 -11.29
N GLU A 212 1.09 -13.14 -10.85
CA GLU A 212 -0.16 -13.59 -11.46
C GLU A 212 -1.27 -13.45 -10.43
N PHE A 213 -2.26 -12.60 -10.72
CA PHE A 213 -3.44 -12.46 -9.88
C PHE A 213 -4.71 -12.27 -10.74
N PRO A 214 -5.19 -13.34 -11.40
CA PRO A 214 -6.22 -13.25 -12.43
C PRO A 214 -7.52 -12.57 -11.97
N GLN A 215 -7.93 -12.76 -10.71
CA GLN A 215 -9.13 -12.14 -10.17
C GLN A 215 -8.99 -10.62 -10.06
N LEU A 216 -7.82 -10.12 -9.64
CA LEU A 216 -7.52 -8.70 -9.61
C LEU A 216 -7.45 -8.14 -11.03
N ASP A 217 -6.81 -8.85 -11.96
CA ASP A 217 -6.69 -8.44 -13.36
C ASP A 217 -8.07 -8.31 -14.03
N HIS A 218 -8.94 -9.31 -13.84
CA HIS A 218 -10.32 -9.26 -14.34
C HIS A 218 -11.10 -8.09 -13.74
N ARG A 219 -10.89 -7.79 -12.46
CA ARG A 219 -11.54 -6.66 -11.80
C ARG A 219 -11.09 -5.32 -12.36
N ILE A 220 -9.78 -5.15 -12.54
CA ILE A 220 -9.19 -3.94 -13.14
C ILE A 220 -9.74 -3.73 -14.55
N GLU A 221 -9.81 -4.78 -15.37
CA GLU A 221 -10.34 -4.68 -16.73
C GLU A 221 -11.86 -4.38 -16.76
N ALA A 222 -12.63 -4.96 -15.85
CA ALA A 222 -14.05 -4.64 -15.71
C ALA A 222 -14.25 -3.15 -15.35
N LEU A 223 -13.48 -2.63 -14.38
CA LEU A 223 -13.57 -1.24 -13.96
C LEU A 223 -13.10 -0.28 -15.07
N ARG A 224 -12.03 -0.61 -15.80
CA ARG A 224 -11.59 0.16 -17.00
C ARG A 224 -12.68 0.23 -18.07
N THR A 225 -13.34 -0.89 -18.33
CA THR A 225 -14.41 -0.95 -19.33
C THR A 225 -15.62 -0.15 -18.89
N GLN A 226 -16.08 -0.34 -17.64
CA GLN A 226 -17.31 0.28 -17.13
C GLN A 226 -17.16 1.78 -16.85
N ALA A 227 -16.06 2.19 -16.22
CA ALA A 227 -15.89 3.56 -15.75
C ALA A 227 -15.16 4.48 -16.73
N LEU A 228 -14.33 3.93 -17.62
CA LEU A 228 -13.54 4.71 -18.58
C LEU A 228 -13.95 4.45 -20.04
N GLY A 229 -14.84 3.49 -20.32
CA GLY A 229 -15.21 3.13 -21.68
C GLY A 229 -14.03 2.53 -22.47
N LEU A 230 -13.05 1.96 -21.78
CA LEU A 230 -11.82 1.38 -22.35
C LEU A 230 -11.89 -0.15 -22.27
N PRO A 231 -12.50 -0.83 -23.27
CA PRO A 231 -12.62 -2.27 -23.23
C PRO A 231 -11.30 -2.96 -23.56
N HIS A 232 -11.15 -4.21 -23.09
CA HIS A 232 -9.95 -4.99 -23.35
C HIS A 232 -9.75 -5.19 -24.88
N PRO A 233 -8.53 -5.01 -25.43
CA PRO A 233 -8.29 -5.05 -26.87
C PRO A 233 -8.76 -6.34 -27.55
N THR A 234 -8.68 -7.48 -26.86
CA THR A 234 -9.13 -8.77 -27.41
C THR A 234 -10.65 -8.86 -27.56
N GLN A 235 -11.42 -8.16 -26.72
CA GLN A 235 -12.88 -8.13 -26.79
C GLN A 235 -13.38 -7.24 -27.94
N HIS A 236 -12.56 -6.28 -28.38
CA HIS A 236 -12.89 -5.35 -29.48
C HIS A 236 -12.02 -5.54 -30.75
N ARG A 237 -11.40 -6.71 -30.93
CA ARG A 237 -10.56 -7.03 -32.11
C ARG A 237 -9.47 -5.98 -32.37
N PHE A 238 -8.89 -5.41 -31.32
CA PHE A 238 -7.87 -4.36 -31.37
C PHE A 238 -8.33 -3.07 -32.07
N ARG A 239 -9.63 -2.77 -32.05
CA ARG A 239 -10.19 -1.50 -32.53
C ARG A 239 -10.52 -0.63 -31.34
N LEU A 240 -10.09 0.64 -31.38
CA LEU A 240 -10.56 1.64 -30.43
C LEU A 240 -12.06 1.82 -30.65
N SER A 241 -12.86 1.60 -29.61
CA SER A 241 -14.25 2.06 -29.58
C SER A 241 -14.22 3.54 -29.93
N SER A 242 -15.03 3.96 -30.91
CA SER A 242 -15.18 5.37 -31.25
C SER A 242 -15.70 6.09 -30.01
N LEU A 243 -14.79 6.67 -29.22
CA LEU A 243 -15.11 7.51 -28.09
C LEU A 243 -15.90 8.70 -28.66
N SER A 244 -17.22 8.63 -28.57
CA SER A 244 -18.08 9.77 -28.78
C SER A 244 -17.81 10.72 -27.63
N VAL A 245 -16.89 11.65 -27.83
CA VAL A 245 -16.77 12.85 -27.02
C VAL A 245 -18.10 13.58 -27.19
N GLN A 246 -18.98 13.48 -26.20
CA GLN A 246 -20.10 14.39 -26.10
C GLN A 246 -19.52 15.71 -25.60
N GLU A 247 -19.55 16.72 -26.49
CA GLU A 247 -19.35 18.13 -26.17
C GLU A 247 -20.41 18.64 -25.19
#